data_AF-A0A8C3XGU6-F1
#
_entry.id   AF-A0A8C3XGU6-F1
#
_cell.length_a   1.000
_cell.length_b   1.000
_cell.length_c   1.000
_cell.angle_alpha   90.00
_cell.angle_beta   90.00
_cell.angle_gamma   90.00
#
_symmetry.space_group_name_H-M   'P 1'
#
loop_
_entity.id
_entity.type
_entity.pdbx_description
1 polymer ?
#
loop_
_entity_poly.entity_id
_entity_poly.type
_entity_poly.pdbx_seq_one_letter_code
_entity_poly.pdbx_strand_id
1 'polypeptide(L)'
;AGAPGIRRHLPGPALGAAANSGREPRSVPPRPRGGQRRQPARSRAAPAASPGQHGQPAQPSPAPGTPAQPSPAPVPQPAGGSARRRRPRGRCGPSRCPGRGAPCPPRAPAHLPPSLPLLPPPPGDRRPGDAGSRETAFTYAVSAAGVVNAISRACREGELSSCGCSRAARPKDLPRDWLWGGCGDNVDYGYRFAKEFVDAKEREKNYARGSEEQARMLMNLQNNEAGRRAVYKLADVACKCHGVSGSCSLKTCWLQLADFRKVGDLLKEKYDSAAAMRISRKGKLELVNNRFNMPTQEDLVYVDPSPDYCLPNETTGSLGTQGRLCNKSSEGMDGCELMCCGRGYDQFKSVQVERCHCKFHWCCYVKCKKCTEIVDQYVCK
;
A
#
# COMPACT_ATOMS: atom_id res chain seq x y z
N ALA A 1 90.26 28.86 16.30
CA ALA A 1 89.89 30.09 17.03
C ALA A 1 88.57 30.63 16.45
N GLY A 2 87.82 31.47 17.18
CA GLY A 2 86.65 32.18 16.63
C GLY A 2 85.29 31.47 16.80
N ALA A 3 84.62 31.79 17.91
CA ALA A 3 83.17 31.74 18.15
C ALA A 3 82.83 33.09 18.88
N PRO A 4 81.58 33.43 19.30
CA PRO A 4 80.26 32.78 19.22
C PRO A 4 79.27 33.65 18.40
N GLY A 5 77.94 33.73 18.58
CA GLY A 5 76.90 33.23 19.52
C GLY A 5 75.53 33.83 19.11
N ILE A 6 74.37 33.69 19.77
CA ILE A 6 73.87 32.93 20.94
C ILE A 6 72.30 32.96 20.81
N ARG A 7 71.55 31.84 20.96
CA ARG A 7 70.79 31.37 22.15
C ARG A 7 69.86 32.43 22.81
N ARG A 8 68.71 32.11 23.44
CA ARG A 8 68.10 30.87 24.02
C ARG A 8 66.53 31.04 23.94
N HIS A 9 65.58 30.37 24.62
CA HIS A 9 65.51 29.39 25.73
C HIS A 9 64.17 28.60 25.68
N LEU A 10 64.08 27.47 26.39
CA LEU A 10 62.86 26.82 26.93
C LEU A 10 63.13 26.48 28.42
N PRO A 11 62.12 26.27 29.28
CA PRO A 11 62.02 24.94 29.92
C PRO A 11 60.60 24.48 30.38
N GLY A 12 60.46 23.17 30.67
CA GLY A 12 59.47 22.61 31.61
C GLY A 12 60.05 22.53 33.05
N PRO A 13 59.61 21.64 33.98
CA PRO A 13 58.96 20.33 33.74
C PRO A 13 57.92 19.85 34.82
N ALA A 14 57.59 18.56 34.78
CA ALA A 14 57.35 17.62 35.90
C ALA A 14 56.04 17.60 36.74
N LEU A 15 55.32 16.46 36.58
CA LEU A 15 54.89 15.47 37.60
C LEU A 15 54.31 15.91 38.96
N GLY A 16 53.14 15.35 39.31
CA GLY A 16 52.63 15.22 40.68
C GLY A 16 51.30 14.44 40.71
N ALA A 17 51.13 13.50 41.65
CA ALA A 17 49.93 12.65 41.77
C ALA A 17 49.37 12.64 43.20
N ALA A 18 48.05 12.59 43.33
CA ALA A 18 47.33 12.35 44.59
C ALA A 18 45.92 11.80 44.32
N ALA A 19 45.33 11.08 45.27
CA ALA A 19 43.99 10.50 45.16
C ALA A 19 43.19 10.67 46.46
N ASN A 20 41.90 11.01 46.33
CA ASN A 20 40.79 10.74 47.26
C ASN A 20 39.50 11.10 46.50
N SER A 21 38.42 10.31 46.46
CA SER A 21 37.61 9.72 47.53
C SER A 21 36.74 10.75 48.26
N GLY A 22 35.41 10.55 48.23
CA GLY A 22 34.40 11.48 48.75
C GLY A 22 32.99 11.13 48.24
N ARG A 23 31.99 11.11 49.14
CA ARG A 23 30.66 10.51 48.90
C ARG A 23 29.60 11.45 48.31
N GLU A 24 28.55 10.83 47.77
CA GLU A 24 27.17 11.31 47.63
C GLU A 24 26.68 12.10 48.88
N PRO A 25 25.70 13.02 48.76
CA PRO A 25 24.30 12.55 48.67
C PRO A 25 23.36 13.34 47.72
N ARG A 26 22.20 12.74 47.49
CA ARG A 26 21.06 13.27 46.70
C ARG A 26 20.28 14.34 47.48
N SER A 27 19.60 15.23 46.76
CA SER A 27 18.50 16.06 47.32
C SER A 27 17.41 16.36 46.28
N VAL A 28 16.15 16.31 46.74
CA VAL A 28 14.87 16.40 45.97
C VAL A 28 13.76 16.73 47.00
N PRO A 29 12.65 17.46 46.71
CA PRO A 29 12.32 18.38 45.61
C PRO A 29 12.12 19.84 46.16
N PRO A 30 11.28 20.72 45.56
CA PRO A 30 9.86 20.72 45.94
C PRO A 30 8.84 20.92 44.78
N ARG A 31 7.55 20.68 45.06
CA ARG A 31 6.42 20.93 44.14
C ARG A 31 5.96 22.40 44.19
N PRO A 32 5.50 23.00 43.07
CA PRO A 32 4.52 24.09 43.09
C PRO A 32 3.12 23.55 43.42
N ARG A 33 2.30 24.34 44.13
CA ARG A 33 0.84 24.12 44.23
C ARG A 33 0.12 24.80 43.06
N GLY A 34 -1.12 24.39 42.78
CA GLY A 34 -1.88 24.87 41.62
C GLY A 34 -2.30 26.34 41.73
N GLY A 35 -2.30 27.03 40.59
CA GLY A 35 -2.88 28.36 40.42
C GLY A 35 -4.04 28.31 39.43
N GLN A 36 -5.20 28.84 39.81
CA GLN A 36 -6.36 28.95 38.93
C GLN A 36 -6.09 29.97 37.82
N ARG A 37 -6.38 29.63 36.55
CA ARG A 37 -6.46 30.62 35.46
C ARG A 37 -7.91 30.78 34.99
N ARG A 38 -8.28 32.04 34.73
CA ARG A 38 -9.64 32.51 34.47
C ARG A 38 -10.09 32.17 33.05
N GLN A 39 -11.40 31.95 32.88
CA GLN A 39 -12.04 31.95 31.57
C GLN A 39 -12.13 33.39 31.01
N PRO A 40 -11.94 33.60 29.70
CA PRO A 40 -12.44 34.81 29.02
C PRO A 40 -13.98 34.78 28.95
N ALA A 41 -14.62 35.94 29.09
CA ALA A 41 -16.08 36.02 29.17
C ALA A 41 -16.78 35.92 27.82
N ARG A 42 -18.02 35.40 27.83
CA ARG A 42 -18.98 35.56 26.71
C ARG A 42 -19.49 36.99 26.69
N SER A 43 -19.32 37.71 25.57
CA SER A 43 -20.07 38.94 25.31
C SER A 43 -21.52 38.61 24.99
N ARG A 44 -22.45 39.19 25.75
CA ARG A 44 -23.88 39.30 25.39
C ARG A 44 -24.12 40.67 24.77
N ALA A 45 -24.90 40.72 23.69
CA ALA A 45 -25.49 41.94 23.16
C ALA A 45 -26.91 41.64 22.64
N ALA A 46 -27.83 42.57 22.87
CA ALA A 46 -29.23 42.55 22.45
C ALA A 46 -29.83 43.96 22.69
N PRO A 47 -31.00 44.34 22.12
CA PRO A 47 -31.83 43.62 21.14
C PRO A 47 -32.15 44.44 19.86
N ALA A 48 -32.89 43.80 18.95
CA ALA A 48 -33.86 44.34 17.99
C ALA A 48 -33.72 45.77 17.40
N ALA A 49 -33.61 45.84 16.06
CA ALA A 49 -34.12 46.93 15.23
C ALA A 49 -34.63 46.41 13.88
N SER A 50 -35.71 47.01 13.37
CA SER A 50 -36.36 46.78 12.07
C SER A 50 -37.41 47.91 11.87
N PRO A 51 -37.88 48.24 10.64
CA PRO A 51 -37.77 47.47 9.40
C PRO A 51 -37.10 48.23 8.22
N GLY A 52 -36.92 47.53 7.09
CA GLY A 52 -36.64 48.11 5.78
C GLY A 52 -37.10 47.15 4.68
N GLN A 53 -38.06 47.58 3.85
CA GLN A 53 -38.61 46.76 2.76
C GLN A 53 -37.81 47.00 1.47
N HIS A 54 -37.48 45.94 0.72
CA HIS A 54 -37.35 46.01 -0.76
C HIS A 54 -37.32 44.61 -1.41
N GLY A 55 -38.12 44.44 -2.46
CA GLY A 55 -37.85 43.58 -3.64
C GLY A 55 -37.60 42.08 -3.45
N GLN A 56 -38.66 41.27 -3.55
CA GLN A 56 -38.53 39.87 -4.01
C GLN A 56 -38.62 39.81 -5.55
N PRO A 57 -37.75 39.06 -6.25
CA PRO A 57 -38.01 38.63 -7.62
C PRO A 57 -39.04 37.48 -7.63
N ALA A 58 -40.01 37.53 -8.55
CA ALA A 58 -41.15 36.63 -8.57
C ALA A 58 -40.82 35.19 -9.02
N GLN A 59 -41.56 34.22 -8.49
CA GLN A 59 -41.65 32.87 -9.06
C GLN A 59 -42.82 32.79 -10.06
N PRO A 60 -42.68 32.05 -11.18
CA PRO A 60 -43.77 31.85 -12.13
C PRO A 60 -44.83 30.88 -11.59
N SER A 61 -46.11 31.22 -11.79
CA SER A 61 -47.26 30.38 -11.43
C SER A 61 -47.44 29.19 -12.40
N PRO A 62 -48.06 28.08 -11.97
CA PRO A 62 -48.31 26.92 -12.84
C PRO A 62 -49.50 27.13 -13.79
N ALA A 63 -49.49 26.41 -14.92
CA ALA A 63 -50.60 26.30 -15.86
C ALA A 63 -51.15 24.84 -15.90
N PRO A 64 -52.43 24.60 -16.28
CA PRO A 64 -53.12 23.35 -15.94
C PRO A 64 -53.36 22.36 -17.10
N GLY A 65 -53.41 21.06 -16.78
CA GLY A 65 -53.87 19.96 -17.66
C GLY A 65 -52.87 19.53 -18.74
N THR A 66 -52.92 18.34 -19.37
CA THR A 66 -53.74 17.10 -19.29
C THR A 66 -53.00 16.04 -20.15
N PRO A 67 -53.25 14.71 -20.14
CA PRO A 67 -53.84 13.79 -19.15
C PRO A 67 -52.77 12.88 -18.49
N ALA A 68 -53.20 11.94 -17.64
CA ALA A 68 -52.35 10.84 -17.17
C ALA A 68 -52.16 9.75 -18.26
N GLN A 69 -50.98 9.12 -18.29
CA GLN A 69 -50.74 7.85 -18.99
C GLN A 69 -50.61 6.69 -17.97
N PRO A 70 -50.99 5.45 -18.34
CA PRO A 70 -51.17 4.36 -17.39
C PRO A 70 -49.86 3.75 -16.90
N SER A 71 -49.85 3.32 -15.63
CA SER A 71 -48.77 2.54 -15.04
C SER A 71 -48.57 1.20 -15.76
N PRO A 72 -47.32 0.74 -15.99
CA PRO A 72 -47.07 -0.59 -16.51
C PRO A 72 -47.49 -1.67 -15.49
N ALA A 73 -48.17 -2.70 -15.97
CA ALA A 73 -48.62 -3.83 -15.15
C ALA A 73 -47.43 -4.69 -14.65
N PRO A 74 -47.55 -5.35 -13.48
CA PRO A 74 -46.47 -6.17 -12.94
C PRO A 74 -46.23 -7.44 -13.76
N VAL A 75 -44.96 -7.76 -14.01
CA VAL A 75 -44.55 -9.02 -14.65
C VAL A 75 -44.70 -10.18 -13.66
N PRO A 76 -45.33 -11.31 -14.05
CA PRO A 76 -45.52 -12.45 -13.14
C PRO A 76 -44.20 -13.18 -12.83
N GLN A 77 -44.01 -13.53 -11.55
CA GLN A 77 -42.90 -14.39 -11.12
C GLN A 77 -43.27 -15.87 -11.35
N PRO A 78 -42.36 -16.70 -11.89
CA PRO A 78 -42.53 -18.16 -11.87
C PRO A 78 -42.34 -18.70 -10.45
N ALA A 79 -43.22 -19.61 -10.02
CA ALA A 79 -43.25 -20.13 -8.65
C ALA A 79 -42.05 -21.05 -8.32
N GLY A 80 -41.65 -21.07 -7.04
CA GLY A 80 -40.54 -21.89 -6.56
C GLY A 80 -40.88 -23.39 -6.47
N GLY A 81 -40.12 -24.24 -7.16
CA GLY A 81 -40.24 -25.70 -7.11
C GLY A 81 -39.07 -26.38 -6.40
N SER A 82 -39.29 -26.92 -5.20
CA SER A 82 -38.25 -27.62 -4.41
C SER A 82 -37.91 -29.01 -4.96
N ALA A 83 -36.94 -29.10 -5.86
CA ALA A 83 -36.44 -30.37 -6.43
C ALA A 83 -35.17 -30.87 -5.72
N ARG A 84 -35.28 -31.96 -4.93
CA ARG A 84 -34.13 -32.61 -4.27
C ARG A 84 -33.17 -33.23 -5.30
N ARG A 85 -31.96 -32.67 -5.46
CA ARG A 85 -30.90 -33.28 -6.30
C ARG A 85 -30.37 -34.59 -5.71
N ARG A 86 -30.93 -35.74 -6.13
CA ARG A 86 -30.24 -37.04 -6.03
C ARG A 86 -29.05 -37.06 -6.99
N ARG A 87 -27.90 -37.56 -6.55
CA ARG A 87 -26.73 -37.84 -7.42
C ARG A 87 -26.95 -39.15 -8.18
N PRO A 88 -26.82 -39.19 -9.52
CA PRO A 88 -26.51 -40.42 -10.23
C PRO A 88 -24.99 -40.67 -10.21
N ARG A 89 -24.57 -41.91 -9.94
CA ARG A 89 -23.24 -42.40 -10.34
C ARG A 89 -23.40 -42.96 -11.75
N GLY A 90 -22.63 -42.47 -12.72
CA GLY A 90 -22.65 -42.97 -14.10
C GLY A 90 -21.24 -43.15 -14.64
N ARG A 91 -20.88 -44.39 -15.01
CA ARG A 91 -19.71 -44.65 -15.86
C ARG A 91 -20.11 -44.42 -17.31
N CYS A 92 -19.27 -43.75 -18.10
CA CYS A 92 -19.41 -43.73 -19.56
C CYS A 92 -18.44 -44.73 -20.18
N GLY A 93 -18.96 -45.71 -20.91
CA GLY A 93 -18.18 -46.53 -21.85
C GLY A 93 -18.24 -45.95 -23.27
N PRO A 94 -17.32 -46.32 -24.18
CA PRO A 94 -17.21 -45.68 -25.49
C PRO A 94 -18.00 -46.43 -26.58
N SER A 95 -18.93 -45.76 -27.29
CA SER A 95 -19.40 -46.18 -28.63
C SER A 95 -20.07 -45.07 -29.44
N ARG A 96 -19.57 -44.86 -30.67
CA ARG A 96 -20.29 -44.49 -31.92
C ARG A 96 -21.26 -43.27 -31.93
N CYS A 97 -20.88 -42.27 -32.72
CA CYS A 97 -21.81 -41.35 -33.40
C CYS A 97 -21.92 -41.75 -34.90
N PRO A 98 -23.08 -41.56 -35.56
CA PRO A 98 -23.19 -41.57 -37.02
C PRO A 98 -22.71 -40.24 -37.64
N GLY A 99 -22.58 -40.19 -38.97
CA GLY A 99 -22.13 -39.01 -39.74
C GLY A 99 -23.16 -37.86 -39.81
N ARG A 100 -22.90 -36.76 -40.54
CA ARG A 100 -21.89 -36.54 -41.61
C ARG A 100 -21.39 -35.08 -41.60
N GLY A 101 -20.28 -34.81 -42.30
CA GLY A 101 -20.15 -33.57 -43.08
C GLY A 101 -19.52 -32.33 -42.44
N ALA A 102 -18.40 -32.47 -41.71
CA ALA A 102 -17.51 -31.33 -41.43
C ALA A 102 -16.04 -31.79 -41.38
N PRO A 103 -15.06 -31.05 -41.95
CA PRO A 103 -13.65 -31.32 -41.72
C PRO A 103 -13.27 -30.88 -40.30
N CYS A 104 -12.73 -31.80 -39.50
CA CYS A 104 -12.16 -31.45 -38.20
C CYS A 104 -10.93 -30.53 -38.39
N PRO A 105 -10.69 -29.54 -37.53
CA PRO A 105 -9.41 -28.86 -37.48
C PRO A 105 -8.30 -29.87 -37.17
N PRO A 106 -7.07 -29.67 -37.67
CA PRO A 106 -5.97 -30.59 -37.40
C PRO A 106 -5.73 -30.70 -35.89
N ARG A 107 -5.63 -31.93 -35.38
CA ARG A 107 -5.18 -32.18 -34.00
C ARG A 107 -3.79 -31.55 -33.84
N ALA A 108 -3.66 -30.62 -32.91
CA ALA A 108 -2.35 -30.21 -32.43
C ALA A 108 -1.56 -31.46 -31.97
N PRO A 109 -0.25 -31.55 -32.25
CA PRO A 109 0.54 -32.72 -31.88
C PRO A 109 0.55 -32.88 -30.36
N ALA A 110 -0.05 -33.97 -29.88
CA ALA A 110 -0.19 -34.27 -28.45
C ALA A 110 1.12 -34.81 -27.82
N HIS A 111 2.24 -34.18 -28.17
CA HIS A 111 3.55 -34.38 -27.60
C HIS A 111 4.17 -33.01 -27.32
N LEU A 112 3.87 -32.45 -26.14
CA LEU A 112 4.91 -31.66 -25.49
C LEU A 112 6.11 -32.62 -25.28
N PRO A 113 7.36 -32.18 -25.53
CA PRO A 113 8.50 -32.95 -25.07
C PRO A 113 8.38 -33.11 -23.54
N PRO A 114 8.83 -34.25 -22.96
CA PRO A 114 8.93 -34.36 -21.51
C PRO A 114 9.77 -33.18 -21.02
N SER A 115 9.26 -32.45 -20.03
CA SER A 115 9.94 -31.28 -19.48
C SER A 115 11.38 -31.65 -19.13
N LEU A 116 12.35 -31.11 -19.89
CA LEU A 116 13.76 -31.26 -19.53
C LEU A 116 13.89 -30.83 -18.07
N PRO A 117 14.45 -31.68 -17.19
CA PRO A 117 14.64 -31.28 -15.80
C PRO A 117 15.52 -30.04 -15.83
N LEU A 118 14.97 -28.91 -15.39
CA LEU A 118 15.71 -27.66 -15.27
C LEU A 118 16.90 -27.96 -14.35
N LEU A 119 18.08 -28.07 -14.96
CA LEU A 119 19.32 -28.24 -14.22
C LEU A 119 19.37 -27.14 -13.16
N PRO A 120 19.64 -27.46 -11.89
CA PRO A 120 19.84 -26.42 -10.90
C PRO A 120 20.96 -25.50 -11.42
N PRO A 121 20.76 -24.17 -11.39
CA PRO A 121 21.80 -23.24 -11.84
C PRO A 121 23.11 -23.53 -11.08
N PRO A 122 24.27 -23.43 -11.74
CA PRO A 122 25.54 -23.77 -11.12
C PRO A 122 25.75 -22.94 -9.85
N PRO A 123 26.36 -23.50 -8.78
CA PRO A 123 26.46 -22.83 -7.49
C PRO A 123 27.27 -21.52 -7.60
N GLY A 124 26.56 -20.39 -7.61
CA GLY A 124 27.08 -19.05 -7.85
C GLY A 124 26.22 -18.21 -8.80
N ASP A 125 25.43 -18.85 -9.67
CA ASP A 125 24.58 -18.19 -10.65
C ASP A 125 23.26 -17.70 -10.01
N ARG A 126 23.31 -16.48 -9.45
CA ARG A 126 22.14 -15.76 -8.91
C ARG A 126 21.17 -15.48 -10.05
N ARG A 127 19.90 -15.90 -9.93
CA ARG A 127 18.89 -15.63 -10.96
C ARG A 127 18.70 -14.13 -11.16
N PRO A 128 18.36 -13.67 -12.38
CA PRO A 128 17.86 -12.31 -12.61
C PRO A 128 16.75 -11.96 -11.61
N GLY A 129 16.95 -10.89 -10.84
CA GLY A 129 16.03 -10.42 -9.80
C GLY A 129 16.15 -11.08 -8.40
N ASP A 130 17.06 -12.03 -8.16
CA ASP A 130 17.20 -12.72 -6.85
C ASP A 130 18.03 -11.92 -5.81
N ALA A 131 18.27 -10.63 -6.07
CA ALA A 131 18.97 -9.72 -5.17
C ALA A 131 18.07 -9.31 -3.99
N GLY A 132 18.60 -9.38 -2.77
CA GLY A 132 17.92 -8.94 -1.54
C GLY A 132 17.96 -7.43 -1.37
N SER A 133 17.58 -6.69 -2.41
CA SER A 133 17.64 -5.23 -2.50
C SER A 133 16.48 -4.53 -1.76
N ARG A 134 16.55 -3.20 -1.68
CA ARG A 134 15.50 -2.35 -1.12
C ARG A 134 14.19 -2.44 -1.94
N GLU A 135 14.31 -2.60 -3.26
CA GLU A 135 13.20 -2.71 -4.20
C GLU A 135 12.51 -4.08 -4.05
N THR A 136 13.29 -5.14 -3.87
CA THR A 136 12.80 -6.48 -3.51
C THR A 136 12.06 -6.45 -2.18
N ALA A 137 12.59 -5.73 -1.18
CA ALA A 137 11.95 -5.59 0.13
C ALA A 137 10.55 -4.95 0.05
N PHE A 138 10.41 -3.85 -0.70
CA PHE A 138 9.10 -3.25 -0.97
C PHE A 138 8.18 -4.18 -1.77
N THR A 139 8.70 -4.89 -2.77
CA THR A 139 7.94 -5.81 -3.62
C THR A 139 7.31 -6.95 -2.81
N TYR A 140 8.05 -7.57 -1.90
CA TYR A 140 7.52 -8.58 -0.97
C TYR A 140 6.43 -7.97 -0.05
N ALA A 141 6.67 -6.80 0.54
CA ALA A 141 5.73 -6.15 1.43
C ALA A 141 4.40 -5.74 0.74
N VAL A 142 4.47 -5.08 -0.42
CA VAL A 142 3.26 -4.66 -1.16
C VAL A 142 2.47 -5.85 -1.72
N SER A 143 3.16 -6.94 -2.08
CA SER A 143 2.51 -8.20 -2.49
C SER A 143 1.76 -8.85 -1.33
N ALA A 144 2.41 -8.99 -0.16
CA ALA A 144 1.78 -9.52 1.04
C ALA A 144 0.59 -8.65 1.51
N ALA A 145 0.73 -7.32 1.43
CA ALA A 145 -0.35 -6.36 1.67
C ALA A 145 -1.52 -6.54 0.69
N GLY A 146 -1.24 -6.72 -0.60
CA GLY A 146 -2.24 -6.95 -1.64
C GLY A 146 -3.09 -8.20 -1.37
N VAL A 147 -2.46 -9.31 -0.95
CA VAL A 147 -3.16 -10.55 -0.59
C VAL A 147 -4.09 -10.33 0.61
N VAL A 148 -3.65 -9.62 1.67
CA VAL A 148 -4.55 -9.28 2.80
C VAL A 148 -5.72 -8.43 2.30
N ASN A 149 -5.47 -7.40 1.51
CA ASN A 149 -6.51 -6.46 1.07
C ASN A 149 -7.58 -7.16 0.21
N ALA A 150 -7.16 -7.97 -0.77
CA ALA A 150 -8.08 -8.69 -1.66
C ALA A 150 -8.91 -9.75 -0.92
N ILE A 151 -8.27 -10.63 -0.16
CA ILE A 151 -8.95 -11.73 0.54
C ILE A 151 -9.93 -11.20 1.58
N SER A 152 -9.58 -10.15 2.32
CA SER A 152 -10.46 -9.56 3.34
C SER A 152 -11.71 -8.88 2.76
N ARG A 153 -11.64 -8.33 1.54
CA ARG A 153 -12.80 -7.80 0.79
C ARG A 153 -13.66 -8.92 0.22
N ALA A 154 -13.05 -9.93 -0.42
CA ALA A 154 -13.77 -11.12 -0.92
C ALA A 154 -14.54 -11.88 0.18
N CYS A 155 -14.01 -11.89 1.42
CA CYS A 155 -14.73 -12.39 2.60
C CYS A 155 -15.95 -11.52 3.01
N ARG A 156 -15.90 -10.20 2.79
CA ARG A 156 -17.00 -9.27 3.07
C ARG A 156 -18.08 -9.32 1.98
N GLU A 157 -17.66 -9.48 0.73
CA GLU A 157 -18.53 -9.58 -0.45
C GLU A 157 -19.17 -10.99 -0.61
N GLY A 158 -18.66 -12.00 0.10
CA GLY A 158 -19.23 -13.34 0.15
C GLY A 158 -18.75 -14.27 -0.97
N GLU A 159 -17.70 -13.88 -1.71
CA GLU A 159 -17.11 -14.66 -2.80
C GLU A 159 -16.40 -15.93 -2.30
N LEU A 160 -15.94 -15.91 -1.04
CA LEU A 160 -15.18 -16.99 -0.41
C LEU A 160 -16.01 -17.73 0.65
N SER A 161 -16.38 -18.97 0.35
CA SER A 161 -17.15 -19.83 1.28
C SER A 161 -16.40 -20.27 2.54
N SER A 162 -15.10 -19.97 2.63
CA SER A 162 -14.22 -20.29 3.77
C SER A 162 -14.19 -19.20 4.84
N CYS A 163 -14.84 -18.06 4.62
CA CYS A 163 -14.90 -16.93 5.51
C CYS A 163 -16.26 -16.19 5.40
N GLY A 164 -16.30 -14.94 5.84
CA GLY A 164 -17.48 -14.08 5.87
C GLY A 164 -17.11 -12.72 6.48
N CYS A 165 -18.11 -11.91 6.82
CA CYS A 165 -17.93 -10.60 7.46
C CYS A 165 -16.96 -10.62 8.66
N SER A 166 -16.29 -9.49 8.89
CA SER A 166 -15.43 -9.26 10.06
C SER A 166 -16.12 -9.59 11.38
N ARG A 167 -15.36 -10.17 12.31
CA ARG A 167 -15.77 -10.40 13.72
C ARG A 167 -15.06 -9.48 14.70
N ALA A 168 -14.45 -8.39 14.19
CA ALA A 168 -13.73 -7.43 15.00
C ALA A 168 -14.60 -6.86 16.14
N ALA A 169 -14.03 -6.79 17.33
CA ALA A 169 -14.70 -6.21 18.49
C ALA A 169 -14.91 -4.70 18.31
N ARG A 170 -15.96 -4.17 18.93
CA ARG A 170 -16.24 -2.73 18.96
C ARG A 170 -15.05 -1.96 19.56
N PRO A 171 -14.49 -0.93 18.88
CA PRO A 171 -13.47 -0.05 19.45
C PRO A 171 -13.98 0.67 20.72
N LYS A 172 -13.09 0.84 21.72
CA LYS A 172 -13.45 1.36 23.06
C LYS A 172 -13.76 2.86 23.06
N ASP A 173 -13.14 3.54 22.11
CA ASP A 173 -13.22 4.96 21.77
C ASP A 173 -14.47 5.32 20.94
N LEU A 174 -15.13 4.32 20.32
CA LEU A 174 -16.31 4.54 19.49
C LEU A 174 -17.49 5.06 20.34
N PRO A 175 -18.06 6.26 20.06
CA PRO A 175 -19.13 6.87 20.86
C PRO A 175 -20.34 5.95 21.03
N ARG A 176 -20.84 5.83 22.28
CA ARG A 176 -21.80 4.80 22.71
C ARG A 176 -23.11 4.76 21.91
N ASP A 177 -23.51 5.92 21.41
CA ASP A 177 -24.66 6.19 20.55
C ASP A 177 -24.51 5.60 19.12
N TRP A 178 -23.29 5.33 18.66
CA TRP A 178 -23.06 4.75 17.32
C TRP A 178 -23.17 3.23 17.41
N LEU A 179 -23.93 2.61 16.52
CA LEU A 179 -24.08 1.15 16.50
C LEU A 179 -22.85 0.48 15.87
N TRP A 180 -22.38 -0.63 16.43
CA TRP A 180 -21.35 -1.48 15.83
C TRP A 180 -22.02 -2.68 15.16
N GLY A 181 -21.80 -2.88 13.85
CA GLY A 181 -22.44 -3.94 13.08
C GLY A 181 -22.45 -3.69 11.57
N GLY A 182 -23.18 -4.53 10.84
CA GLY A 182 -23.05 -4.63 9.38
C GLY A 182 -21.95 -5.62 8.98
N CYS A 183 -21.51 -5.56 7.73
CA CYS A 183 -20.48 -6.47 7.19
C CYS A 183 -19.18 -5.69 6.94
N GLY A 184 -18.24 -5.78 7.89
CA GLY A 184 -16.89 -5.22 7.75
C GLY A 184 -15.91 -6.14 7.03
N ASP A 185 -14.77 -5.60 6.59
CA ASP A 185 -13.70 -6.37 5.94
C ASP A 185 -13.02 -7.32 6.94
N ASN A 186 -12.83 -8.59 6.54
CA ASN A 186 -12.31 -9.61 7.45
C ASN A 186 -10.78 -9.64 7.48
N VAL A 187 -10.20 -8.59 8.08
CA VAL A 187 -8.74 -8.38 8.13
C VAL A 187 -8.01 -9.53 8.84
N ASP A 188 -8.58 -10.06 9.93
CA ASP A 188 -8.01 -11.21 10.67
C ASP A 188 -7.94 -12.51 9.85
N TYR A 189 -8.86 -12.71 8.90
CA TYR A 189 -8.80 -13.84 7.98
C TYR A 189 -7.76 -13.60 6.89
N GLY A 190 -7.80 -12.44 6.23
CA GLY A 190 -6.84 -12.09 5.18
C GLY A 190 -5.39 -12.07 5.66
N TYR A 191 -5.13 -11.59 6.89
CA TYR A 191 -3.80 -11.59 7.51
C TYR A 191 -3.24 -13.01 7.65
N ARG A 192 -4.04 -13.94 8.19
CA ARG A 192 -3.62 -15.33 8.38
C ARG A 192 -3.46 -16.05 7.06
N PHE A 193 -4.41 -15.88 6.13
CA PHE A 193 -4.30 -16.44 4.78
C PHE A 193 -3.03 -15.94 4.07
N ALA A 194 -2.74 -14.64 4.09
CA ALA A 194 -1.53 -14.08 3.50
C ALA A 194 -0.25 -14.57 4.21
N LYS A 195 -0.31 -14.86 5.52
CA LYS A 195 0.81 -15.45 6.26
C LYS A 195 1.05 -16.91 5.94
N GLU A 196 -0.01 -17.69 5.78
CA GLU A 196 0.07 -19.11 5.42
C GLU A 196 0.46 -19.30 3.95
N PHE A 197 -0.06 -18.46 3.04
CA PHE A 197 0.19 -18.55 1.60
C PHE A 197 1.49 -17.89 1.15
N VAL A 198 1.76 -16.63 1.53
CA VAL A 198 2.91 -15.87 1.00
C VAL A 198 4.23 -16.27 1.67
N ASP A 199 4.20 -16.69 2.94
CA ASP A 199 5.42 -17.19 3.60
C ASP A 199 5.74 -18.66 3.23
N ALA A 200 4.85 -19.42 2.58
CA ALA A 200 5.02 -20.86 2.33
C ALA A 200 6.34 -21.19 1.62
N LYS A 201 6.54 -20.59 0.43
CA LYS A 201 7.76 -20.69 -0.40
C LYS A 201 9.04 -20.40 0.40
N GLU A 202 8.98 -19.44 1.32
CA GLU A 202 10.13 -19.00 2.14
C GLU A 202 10.34 -19.93 3.36
N ARG A 203 9.34 -20.74 3.74
CA ARG A 203 9.42 -21.70 4.86
C ARG A 203 9.68 -23.14 4.42
N GLU A 204 9.42 -23.49 3.15
CA GLU A 204 9.69 -24.81 2.57
C GLU A 204 11.17 -25.17 2.52
N LYS A 205 12.07 -24.18 2.49
CA LYS A 205 13.52 -24.38 2.31
C LYS A 205 14.31 -24.15 3.58
N ASN A 206 14.99 -25.20 4.05
CA ASN A 206 15.96 -25.11 5.14
C ASN A 206 17.34 -24.72 4.60
N TYR A 207 17.71 -23.45 4.77
CA TYR A 207 19.03 -22.93 4.39
C TYR A 207 20.08 -23.12 5.50
N ALA A 208 21.35 -23.17 5.11
CA ALA A 208 22.47 -23.31 6.04
C ALA A 208 22.56 -22.12 7.01
N ARG A 209 22.91 -22.39 8.28
CA ARG A 209 22.90 -21.37 9.32
C ARG A 209 24.02 -20.34 9.09
N GLY A 210 23.65 -19.09 8.88
CA GLY A 210 24.58 -18.00 8.57
C GLY A 210 24.86 -17.79 7.08
N SER A 211 24.16 -18.48 6.16
CA SER A 211 24.32 -18.28 4.72
C SER A 211 23.57 -17.06 4.18
N GLU A 212 23.90 -16.62 2.96
CA GLU A 212 23.18 -15.51 2.30
C GLU A 212 21.72 -15.86 2.02
N GLU A 213 21.41 -17.11 1.67
CA GLU A 213 20.04 -17.54 1.38
C GLU A 213 19.19 -17.53 2.67
N GLN A 214 19.77 -17.86 3.82
CA GLN A 214 19.11 -17.64 5.11
C GLN A 214 18.88 -16.13 5.37
N ALA A 215 19.80 -15.25 4.93
CA ALA A 215 19.61 -13.81 5.04
C ALA A 215 18.42 -13.33 4.17
N ARG A 216 18.37 -13.74 2.89
CA ARG A 216 17.28 -13.47 1.95
C ARG A 216 15.93 -13.97 2.49
N MET A 217 15.88 -15.21 2.98
CA MET A 217 14.70 -15.81 3.59
C MET A 217 14.19 -15.02 4.81
N LEU A 218 15.08 -14.64 5.74
CA LEU A 218 14.69 -13.86 6.92
C LEU A 218 14.22 -12.44 6.54
N MET A 219 14.86 -11.83 5.54
CA MET A 219 14.48 -10.54 4.95
C MET A 219 13.07 -10.60 4.33
N ASN A 220 12.80 -11.61 3.50
CA ASN A 220 11.51 -11.84 2.86
C ASN A 220 10.37 -12.00 3.88
N LEU A 221 10.58 -12.84 4.92
CA LEU A 221 9.59 -13.07 5.98
C LEU A 221 9.29 -11.81 6.82
N GLN A 222 10.30 -10.98 7.07
CA GLN A 222 10.16 -9.70 7.77
C GLN A 222 9.37 -8.70 6.92
N ASN A 223 9.70 -8.56 5.64
CA ASN A 223 9.03 -7.62 4.73
C ASN A 223 7.58 -8.02 4.45
N ASN A 224 7.30 -9.32 4.30
CA ASN A 224 5.93 -9.86 4.25
C ASN A 224 5.11 -9.45 5.49
N GLU A 225 5.70 -9.56 6.68
CA GLU A 225 5.03 -9.21 7.94
C GLU A 225 4.76 -7.70 8.04
N ALA A 226 5.70 -6.85 7.62
CA ALA A 226 5.51 -5.40 7.53
C ALA A 226 4.37 -5.03 6.56
N GLY A 227 4.30 -5.70 5.40
CA GLY A 227 3.20 -5.57 4.43
C GLY A 227 1.83 -5.90 5.02
N ARG A 228 1.71 -7.06 5.70
CA ARG A 228 0.48 -7.47 6.40
C ARG A 228 0.10 -6.47 7.50
N ARG A 229 1.07 -5.93 8.25
CA ARG A 229 0.86 -4.95 9.33
C ARG A 229 0.41 -3.59 8.83
N ALA A 230 0.93 -3.11 7.71
CA ALA A 230 0.48 -1.87 7.09
C ALA A 230 -1.03 -1.91 6.79
N VAL A 231 -1.52 -3.02 6.23
CA VAL A 231 -2.96 -3.21 5.97
C VAL A 231 -3.78 -3.31 7.26
N TYR A 232 -3.29 -4.05 8.26
CA TYR A 232 -3.98 -4.20 9.54
C TYR A 232 -4.08 -2.87 10.32
N LYS A 233 -3.01 -2.07 10.34
CA LYS A 233 -2.96 -0.77 11.03
C LYS A 233 -3.75 0.33 10.35
N LEU A 234 -3.94 0.27 9.04
CA LEU A 234 -4.73 1.23 8.26
C LEU A 234 -6.21 0.81 8.11
N ALA A 235 -6.63 -0.32 8.70
CA ALA A 235 -8.04 -0.65 8.82
C ALA A 235 -8.68 0.20 9.93
N ASP A 236 -9.80 0.86 9.61
CA ASP A 236 -10.41 1.91 10.43
C ASP A 236 -11.94 1.79 10.43
N VAL A 237 -12.61 2.60 11.26
CA VAL A 237 -14.06 2.59 11.43
C VAL A 237 -14.76 3.38 10.31
N ALA A 238 -15.37 2.66 9.37
CA ALA A 238 -16.33 3.25 8.45
C ALA A 238 -17.73 3.27 9.08
N CYS A 239 -18.53 4.31 8.78
CA CYS A 239 -19.90 4.47 9.27
C CYS A 239 -20.86 4.87 8.14
N LYS A 240 -22.12 4.41 8.22
CA LYS A 240 -23.23 4.87 7.38
C LYS A 240 -24.36 5.43 8.22
N CYS A 241 -24.90 6.57 7.80
CA CYS A 241 -26.03 7.24 8.44
C CYS A 241 -27.37 6.72 7.89
N HIS A 242 -28.36 6.62 8.80
CA HIS A 242 -29.64 5.95 8.59
C HIS A 242 -30.85 6.79 9.08
N GLY A 243 -30.63 8.02 9.55
CA GLY A 243 -31.70 8.91 9.98
C GLY A 243 -32.51 9.50 8.82
N VAL A 244 -33.66 10.09 9.16
CA VAL A 244 -34.60 10.73 8.21
C VAL A 244 -33.86 11.73 7.32
N SER A 245 -34.16 11.74 6.02
CA SER A 245 -33.50 12.57 5.00
C SER A 245 -31.97 12.46 4.94
N GLY A 246 -31.41 11.30 5.35
CA GLY A 246 -29.96 11.06 5.35
C GLY A 246 -29.21 11.61 6.57
N SER A 247 -29.93 12.06 7.60
CA SER A 247 -29.34 12.57 8.83
C SER A 247 -28.57 11.48 9.62
N CYS A 248 -27.56 11.89 10.38
CA CYS A 248 -26.72 11.00 11.18
C CYS A 248 -27.20 10.80 12.62
N SER A 249 -28.49 11.03 12.89
CA SER A 249 -29.14 10.80 14.20
C SER A 249 -29.17 9.32 14.60
N LEU A 250 -29.19 8.42 13.61
CA LEU A 250 -28.83 7.02 13.74
C LEU A 250 -27.73 6.71 12.73
N LYS A 251 -26.67 6.01 13.16
CA LYS A 251 -25.65 5.48 12.25
C LYS A 251 -25.05 4.17 12.77
N THR A 252 -24.63 3.34 11.82
CA THR A 252 -24.02 2.02 12.05
C THR A 252 -22.63 2.00 11.46
N CYS A 253 -21.68 1.40 12.17
CA CYS A 253 -20.26 1.43 11.84
C CYS A 253 -19.64 0.02 11.91
N TRP A 254 -18.62 -0.20 11.09
CA TRP A 254 -17.88 -1.46 10.94
C TRP A 254 -16.39 -1.21 10.70
N LEU A 255 -15.56 -2.23 10.92
CA LEU A 255 -14.16 -2.22 10.49
C LEU A 255 -14.10 -2.30 8.97
N GLN A 256 -13.39 -1.37 8.33
CA GLN A 256 -13.19 -1.33 6.89
C GLN A 256 -11.72 -1.11 6.57
N LEU A 257 -11.25 -1.73 5.49
CA LEU A 257 -9.92 -1.47 4.94
C LEU A 257 -9.85 -0.05 4.38
N ALA A 258 -8.71 0.61 4.62
CA ALA A 258 -8.33 1.81 3.87
C ALA A 258 -8.33 1.57 2.34
N ASP A 259 -8.29 2.68 1.61
CA ASP A 259 -7.85 2.68 0.22
C ASP A 259 -6.42 2.08 0.13
N PHE A 260 -6.20 1.21 -0.84
CA PHE A 260 -4.91 0.55 -1.02
C PHE A 260 -3.79 1.53 -1.41
N ARG A 261 -4.13 2.73 -1.93
CA ARG A 261 -3.17 3.83 -2.09
C ARG A 261 -2.49 4.18 -0.77
N LYS A 262 -3.26 4.44 0.29
CA LYS A 262 -2.69 4.77 1.62
C LYS A 262 -1.75 3.68 2.16
N VAL A 263 -2.00 2.41 1.82
CA VAL A 263 -1.12 1.28 2.16
C VAL A 263 0.17 1.34 1.34
N GLY A 264 0.07 1.58 0.03
CA GLY A 264 1.23 1.76 -0.85
C GLY A 264 2.09 2.98 -0.46
N ASP A 265 1.45 4.09 -0.09
CA ASP A 265 2.10 5.34 0.33
C ASP A 265 2.89 5.10 1.63
N LEU A 266 2.27 4.49 2.66
CA LEU A 266 2.94 4.09 3.90
C LEU A 266 4.11 3.12 3.64
N LEU A 267 3.93 2.12 2.76
CA LEU A 267 5.01 1.20 2.41
C LEU A 267 6.14 1.89 1.62
N LYS A 268 5.84 2.96 0.87
CA LYS A 268 6.84 3.76 0.16
C LYS A 268 7.67 4.62 1.12
N GLU A 269 7.06 5.20 2.15
CA GLU A 269 7.80 5.83 3.26
C GLU A 269 8.75 4.82 3.93
N LYS A 270 8.26 3.60 4.21
CA LYS A 270 9.07 2.51 4.78
C LYS A 270 10.18 1.99 3.86
N TYR A 271 10.04 2.14 2.54
CA TYR A 271 11.09 1.85 1.55
C TYR A 271 12.20 2.90 1.60
N ASP A 272 11.85 4.18 1.72
CA ASP A 272 12.84 5.26 1.82
C ASP A 272 13.66 5.14 3.12
N SER A 273 13.01 4.75 4.21
CA SER A 273 13.64 4.50 5.53
C SER A 273 14.13 3.06 5.78
N ALA A 274 14.23 2.22 4.74
CA ALA A 274 14.55 0.80 4.93
C ALA A 274 15.96 0.55 5.51
N ALA A 275 16.10 -0.46 6.36
CA ALA A 275 17.34 -0.76 7.08
C ALA A 275 18.23 -1.80 6.36
N ALA A 276 19.52 -1.48 6.24
CA ALA A 276 20.55 -2.40 5.74
C ALA A 276 20.95 -3.42 6.82
N MET A 277 20.73 -4.70 6.53
CA MET A 277 20.96 -5.83 7.43
C MET A 277 22.01 -6.79 6.85
N ARG A 278 22.70 -7.53 7.73
CA ARG A 278 23.67 -8.57 7.40
C ARG A 278 23.43 -9.81 8.25
N ILE A 279 23.80 -10.98 7.74
CA ILE A 279 23.66 -12.24 8.49
C ILE A 279 24.79 -12.41 9.51
N SER A 280 24.42 -12.68 10.75
CA SER A 280 25.32 -13.03 11.85
C SER A 280 25.76 -14.49 11.74
N ARG A 281 26.97 -14.82 12.23
CA ARG A 281 27.41 -16.22 12.47
C ARG A 281 26.42 -17.01 13.35
N LYS A 282 25.56 -16.33 14.11
CA LYS A 282 24.50 -16.94 14.94
C LYS A 282 23.22 -17.26 14.16
N GLY A 283 23.13 -16.97 12.86
CA GLY A 283 21.93 -17.16 12.03
C GLY A 283 20.81 -16.17 12.37
N LYS A 284 21.15 -14.90 12.56
CA LYS A 284 20.23 -13.79 12.81
C LYS A 284 20.62 -12.60 11.95
N LEU A 285 19.65 -11.80 11.51
CA LEU A 285 19.94 -10.50 10.91
C LEU A 285 20.43 -9.53 12.00
N GLU A 286 21.53 -8.85 11.73
CA GLU A 286 22.11 -7.75 12.51
C GLU A 286 22.21 -6.51 11.60
N LEU A 287 22.25 -5.30 12.15
CA LEU A 287 22.45 -4.10 11.32
C LEU A 287 23.85 -4.10 10.69
N VAL A 288 23.95 -3.48 9.50
CA VAL A 288 25.23 -3.08 8.92
C VAL A 288 25.84 -1.90 9.69
N ASN A 289 25.01 -0.96 10.16
CA ASN A 289 25.45 0.22 10.93
C ASN A 289 24.69 0.35 12.26
N ASN A 290 25.37 0.03 13.36
CA ASN A 290 24.83 0.04 14.73
C ASN A 290 24.53 1.46 15.29
N ARG A 291 24.72 2.53 14.51
CA ARG A 291 24.29 3.89 14.91
C ARG A 291 22.78 4.12 14.75
N PHE A 292 22.10 3.26 14.00
CA PHE A 292 20.65 3.32 13.81
C PHE A 292 19.90 2.39 14.79
N ASN A 293 18.63 2.69 15.02
CA ASN A 293 17.75 1.84 15.83
C ASN A 293 17.46 0.49 15.13
N MET A 294 17.22 -0.56 15.91
CA MET A 294 16.80 -1.86 15.39
C MET A 294 15.43 -1.72 14.70
N PRO A 295 15.24 -2.21 13.45
CA PRO A 295 13.95 -2.14 12.76
C PRO A 295 12.89 -2.96 13.50
N THR A 296 11.67 -2.42 13.54
CA THR A 296 10.48 -3.10 14.07
C THR A 296 9.90 -4.05 13.03
N GLN A 297 8.88 -4.84 13.39
CA GLN A 297 8.15 -5.71 12.45
C GLN A 297 7.35 -4.95 11.37
N GLU A 298 7.46 -3.61 11.32
CA GLU A 298 6.74 -2.71 10.43
C GLU A 298 7.70 -1.89 9.55
N ASP A 299 9.01 -2.10 9.72
CA ASP A 299 10.07 -1.47 8.94
C ASP A 299 10.65 -2.46 7.94
N LEU A 300 10.90 -1.99 6.72
CA LEU A 300 11.48 -2.81 5.66
C LEU A 300 12.98 -2.99 5.86
N VAL A 301 13.48 -4.16 5.47
CA VAL A 301 14.88 -4.55 5.58
C VAL A 301 15.41 -5.08 4.25
N TYR A 302 16.67 -4.82 3.95
CA TYR A 302 17.39 -5.36 2.78
C TYR A 302 18.77 -5.90 3.18
N VAL A 303 19.35 -6.78 2.34
CA VAL A 303 20.63 -7.46 2.62
C VAL A 303 21.69 -7.32 1.52
N ASP A 304 21.28 -7.14 0.25
CA ASP A 304 22.18 -6.72 -0.84
C ASP A 304 22.00 -5.21 -1.10
N PRO A 305 23.04 -4.46 -1.51
CA PRO A 305 22.86 -3.12 -2.05
C PRO A 305 22.05 -3.17 -3.35
N SER A 306 21.21 -2.15 -3.58
CA SER A 306 20.53 -1.97 -4.87
C SER A 306 21.56 -1.77 -5.99
N PRO A 307 21.41 -2.44 -7.15
CA PRO A 307 22.30 -2.26 -8.30
C PRO A 307 22.09 -0.90 -8.98
N ASP A 308 22.96 -0.57 -9.93
CA ASP A 308 22.67 0.50 -10.87
C ASP A 308 21.52 0.07 -11.82
N TYR A 309 20.48 0.91 -11.89
CA TYR A 309 19.32 0.75 -12.75
C TYR A 309 19.37 1.64 -14.01
N CYS A 310 20.39 2.51 -14.14
CA CYS A 310 20.56 3.41 -15.28
C CYS A 310 20.79 2.67 -16.60
N LEU A 311 21.51 1.54 -16.54
CA LEU A 311 21.90 0.71 -17.68
C LEU A 311 21.12 -0.62 -17.71
N PRO A 312 20.90 -1.21 -18.90
CA PRO A 312 20.38 -2.57 -19.01
C PRO A 312 21.39 -3.58 -18.47
N ASN A 313 20.92 -4.56 -17.70
CA ASN A 313 21.72 -5.60 -17.07
C ASN A 313 20.86 -6.85 -16.86
N GLU A 314 21.06 -7.86 -17.71
CA GLU A 314 20.27 -9.10 -17.68
C GLU A 314 20.45 -9.87 -16.37
N THR A 315 21.66 -9.86 -15.78
CA THR A 315 21.97 -10.55 -14.52
C THR A 315 21.21 -9.96 -13.31
N THR A 316 20.84 -8.68 -13.34
CA THR A 316 19.97 -8.08 -12.31
C THR A 316 18.50 -8.03 -12.72
N GLY A 317 18.19 -8.24 -14.00
CA GLY A 317 16.86 -7.98 -14.58
C GLY A 317 16.58 -6.49 -14.85
N SER A 318 17.60 -5.62 -14.82
CA SER A 318 17.46 -4.20 -15.18
C SER A 318 17.26 -4.05 -16.69
N LEU A 319 16.26 -3.28 -17.09
CA LEU A 319 16.06 -2.84 -18.49
C LEU A 319 16.77 -1.51 -18.80
N GLY A 320 17.41 -0.89 -17.81
CA GLY A 320 17.96 0.47 -17.93
C GLY A 320 16.90 1.57 -17.89
N THR A 321 17.30 2.82 -18.11
CA THR A 321 16.37 3.97 -18.16
C THR A 321 16.19 4.62 -19.54
N GLN A 322 16.90 4.15 -20.57
CA GLN A 322 16.71 4.60 -21.95
C GLN A 322 15.25 4.40 -22.41
N GLY A 323 14.71 5.35 -23.16
CA GLY A 323 13.33 5.30 -23.65
C GLY A 323 12.24 5.57 -22.60
N ARG A 324 12.57 5.79 -21.33
CA ARG A 324 11.58 6.15 -20.29
C ARG A 324 11.21 7.64 -20.38
N LEU A 325 9.91 7.93 -20.18
CA LEU A 325 9.41 9.29 -19.96
C LEU A 325 9.99 9.87 -18.67
N CYS A 326 10.31 11.17 -18.68
CA CYS A 326 10.80 11.90 -17.52
C CYS A 326 10.12 13.27 -17.39
N ASN A 327 10.21 13.87 -16.20
CA ASN A 327 9.64 15.16 -15.87
C ASN A 327 10.73 16.24 -15.88
N LYS A 328 10.64 17.22 -16.79
CA LYS A 328 11.64 18.31 -16.87
C LYS A 328 11.56 19.30 -15.69
N SER A 329 10.43 19.35 -14.99
CA SER A 329 10.17 20.29 -13.90
C SER A 329 10.29 19.68 -12.50
N SER A 330 10.74 18.42 -12.39
CA SER A 330 10.99 17.76 -11.10
C SER A 330 12.49 17.63 -10.83
N GLU A 331 12.89 17.94 -9.61
CA GLU A 331 14.21 17.64 -9.03
C GLU A 331 14.25 16.24 -8.37
N GLY A 332 13.12 15.54 -8.35
CA GLY A 332 12.96 14.23 -7.72
C GLY A 332 13.33 13.05 -8.61
N MET A 333 13.02 11.83 -8.16
CA MET A 333 13.33 10.58 -8.89
C MET A 333 12.56 10.40 -10.22
N ASP A 334 11.56 11.24 -10.53
CA ASP A 334 10.92 11.34 -11.84
C ASP A 334 11.56 12.42 -12.74
N GLY A 335 12.44 13.24 -12.17
CA GLY A 335 13.16 14.33 -12.81
C GLY A 335 14.09 13.86 -13.93
N CYS A 336 14.13 14.57 -15.05
CA CYS A 336 14.92 14.16 -16.22
C CYS A 336 16.44 14.05 -15.97
N GLU A 337 16.99 14.78 -15.00
CA GLU A 337 18.42 14.66 -14.64
C GLU A 337 18.72 13.29 -14.00
N LEU A 338 17.88 12.86 -13.05
CA LEU A 338 18.03 11.60 -12.31
C LEU A 338 17.51 10.40 -13.11
N MET A 339 16.32 10.49 -13.72
CA MET A 339 15.75 9.43 -14.56
C MET A 339 16.67 9.03 -15.71
N CYS A 340 17.25 10.02 -16.38
CA CYS A 340 18.10 9.79 -17.54
C CYS A 340 19.59 9.66 -17.17
N CYS A 341 19.92 9.66 -15.87
CA CYS A 341 21.25 9.44 -15.33
C CYS A 341 22.34 10.28 -16.02
N GLY A 342 22.07 11.58 -16.21
CA GLY A 342 23.00 12.50 -16.88
C GLY A 342 23.17 12.31 -18.40
N ARG A 343 22.59 11.28 -19.04
CA ARG A 343 22.68 11.06 -20.50
C ARG A 343 21.87 12.07 -21.32
N GLY A 344 21.06 12.88 -20.65
CA GLY A 344 20.11 13.81 -21.27
C GLY A 344 18.86 13.10 -21.82
N TYR A 345 18.04 13.89 -22.49
CA TYR A 345 16.72 13.49 -22.98
C TYR A 345 16.45 14.14 -24.33
N ASP A 346 15.55 13.54 -25.12
CA ASP A 346 14.94 14.17 -26.28
C ASP A 346 13.58 14.76 -25.91
N GLN A 347 13.22 15.86 -26.58
CA GLN A 347 11.92 16.53 -26.46
C GLN A 347 11.14 16.34 -27.75
N PHE A 348 9.90 15.87 -27.66
CA PHE A 348 8.97 15.82 -28.78
C PHE A 348 7.58 16.29 -28.39
N LYS A 349 6.86 16.86 -29.35
CA LYS A 349 5.48 17.33 -29.16
C LYS A 349 4.50 16.19 -29.42
N SER A 350 3.66 15.91 -28.44
CA SER A 350 2.65 14.85 -28.48
C SER A 350 1.25 15.45 -28.38
N VAL A 351 0.34 14.99 -29.24
CA VAL A 351 -1.05 15.45 -29.23
C VAL A 351 -1.86 14.59 -28.27
N GLN A 352 -2.07 15.09 -27.05
CA GLN A 352 -2.96 14.45 -26.08
C GLN A 352 -4.41 14.77 -26.41
N VAL A 353 -5.29 13.77 -26.32
CA VAL A 353 -6.71 13.91 -26.65
C VAL A 353 -7.58 13.61 -25.43
N GLU A 354 -8.05 14.66 -24.76
CA GLU A 354 -8.78 14.56 -23.49
C GLU A 354 -10.26 14.97 -23.60
N ARG A 355 -11.03 14.73 -22.54
CA ARG A 355 -12.49 14.95 -22.49
C ARG A 355 -12.83 16.26 -21.78
N CYS A 356 -12.71 17.36 -22.51
CA CYS A 356 -12.96 18.71 -22.02
C CYS A 356 -14.44 19.13 -22.06
N HIS A 357 -14.74 20.24 -21.39
CA HIS A 357 -16.05 20.94 -21.41
C HIS A 357 -17.26 20.02 -21.20
N CYS A 358 -17.13 19.03 -20.31
CA CYS A 358 -18.17 18.08 -19.96
C CYS A 358 -19.40 18.78 -19.37
N LYS A 359 -20.55 18.67 -20.05
CA LYS A 359 -21.85 19.11 -19.54
C LYS A 359 -22.67 17.89 -19.10
N PHE A 360 -23.17 17.91 -17.87
CA PHE A 360 -24.20 16.97 -17.44
C PHE A 360 -25.53 17.36 -18.06
N HIS A 361 -26.17 16.42 -18.74
CA HIS A 361 -27.55 16.52 -19.17
C HIS A 361 -28.43 15.80 -18.15
N TRP A 362 -29.31 16.56 -17.49
CA TRP A 362 -30.36 16.01 -16.65
C TRP A 362 -31.26 15.13 -17.54
N CYS A 363 -31.59 13.92 -17.07
CA CYS A 363 -31.75 12.66 -17.87
C CYS A 363 -30.45 11.84 -18.10
N CYS A 364 -29.49 11.99 -17.18
CA CYS A 364 -28.53 10.95 -16.76
C CYS A 364 -27.31 10.65 -17.65
N TYR A 365 -26.82 11.61 -18.46
CA TYR A 365 -25.55 11.43 -19.18
C TYR A 365 -24.65 12.68 -19.19
N VAL A 366 -23.34 12.48 -19.34
CA VAL A 366 -22.35 13.55 -19.44
C VAL A 366 -21.84 13.64 -20.88
N LYS A 367 -22.11 14.77 -21.55
CA LYS A 367 -21.64 15.07 -22.90
C LYS A 367 -20.40 15.96 -22.83
N CYS A 368 -19.24 15.38 -23.12
CA CYS A 368 -17.97 16.11 -23.23
C CYS A 368 -17.65 16.40 -24.69
N LYS A 369 -16.86 17.44 -24.94
CA LYS A 369 -16.10 17.57 -26.18
C LYS A 369 -14.83 16.71 -26.09
N LYS A 370 -14.17 16.47 -27.22
CA LYS A 370 -12.75 16.11 -27.22
C LYS A 370 -11.97 17.41 -27.38
N CYS A 371 -10.96 17.64 -26.54
CA CYS A 371 -9.95 18.66 -26.78
C CYS A 371 -8.64 17.98 -27.17
N THR A 372 -7.84 18.69 -27.96
CA THR A 372 -6.50 18.26 -28.38
C THR A 372 -5.50 19.26 -27.82
N GLU A 373 -4.65 18.82 -26.89
CA GLU A 373 -3.56 19.63 -26.35
C GLU A 373 -2.23 19.13 -26.93
N ILE A 374 -1.34 20.06 -27.28
CA ILE A 374 0.00 19.74 -27.76
C ILE A 374 0.96 19.89 -26.59
N VAL A 375 1.29 18.78 -25.93
CA VAL A 375 2.19 18.76 -24.77
C VAL A 375 3.60 18.40 -25.20
N ASP A 376 4.60 19.04 -24.59
CA ASP A 376 5.99 18.63 -24.71
C ASP A 376 6.24 17.40 -23.83
N GLN A 377 6.70 16.30 -24.43
CA GLN A 377 7.12 15.08 -23.73
C GLN A 377 8.64 14.97 -23.78
N TYR A 378 9.22 14.46 -22.69
CA TYR A 378 10.67 14.29 -22.52
C TYR A 378 10.97 12.82 -22.27
N VAL A 379 11.90 12.26 -23.05
CA VAL A 379 12.27 10.83 -23.00
C VAL A 379 13.78 10.67 -22.90
N CYS A 380 14.23 9.80 -21.99
CA CYS A 380 15.64 9.57 -21.73
C CYS A 380 16.39 8.90 -22.88
N LYS A 381 17.62 9.36 -23.10
CA LYS A 381 18.59 8.78 -24.04
C LYS A 381 19.22 7.49 -23.51
#